data_AF-T2J053-F1
#
_entry.id   AF-T2J053-F1
#
_cell.length_a   1.000
_cell.length_b   1.000
_cell.length_c   1.000
_cell.angle_alpha   90.00
_cell.angle_beta   90.00
_cell.angle_gamma   90.00
#
_symmetry.space_group_name_H-M   'P 1'
#
loop_
_entity.id
_entity.type
_entity.pdbx_description
1 polymer ?
#
loop_
_entity_poly.entity_id
_entity_poly.type
_entity_poly.pdbx_seq_one_letter_code
_entity_poly.pdbx_strand_id
1 'polypeptide(L)'
;MELGKRGEKCEIRVSTSEKQKIQELASQLGLSVSATVRQILIQRHFFFSNQELNSVLGQIRDTLSTISQTLNNLNTVNVNNSTITQLQTDVEELKQTIAAMEEKF
;
A
#
# COMPACT_ATOMS: atom_id res chain seq x y z
N MET A 1 10.89 37.18 7.58
CA MET A 1 10.82 36.51 6.26
C MET A 1 9.95 35.29 6.46
N GLU A 2 8.68 35.34 6.04
CA GLU A 2 7.75 34.23 6.27
C GLU A 2 8.07 33.06 5.33
N LEU A 3 8.43 31.92 5.89
CA LEU A 3 8.57 30.66 5.18
C LEU A 3 7.17 30.18 4.79
N GLY A 4 6.76 30.45 3.55
CA GLY A 4 5.48 30.01 3.03
C GLY A 4 5.34 28.48 3.11
N LYS A 5 4.24 28.00 3.70
CA LYS A 5 3.92 26.57 3.92
C LYS A 5 3.75 25.73 2.63
N ARG A 6 3.99 26.30 1.45
CA ARG A 6 3.89 25.60 0.15
C ARG A 6 5.29 25.16 -0.27
N GLY A 7 5.47 23.87 -0.49
CA GLY A 7 6.69 23.27 -1.02
C GLY A 7 6.96 23.66 -2.48
N GLU A 8 7.73 22.84 -3.19
CA GLU A 8 8.14 23.10 -4.58
C GLU A 8 6.97 23.33 -5.53
N LYS A 9 7.18 24.23 -6.50
CA LYS A 9 6.20 24.51 -7.56
C LYS A 9 6.19 23.35 -8.55
N CYS A 10 5.01 22.76 -8.76
CA CYS A 10 4.78 21.78 -9.81
C CYS A 10 4.02 22.43 -10.97
N GLU A 11 4.53 22.28 -12.19
CA GLU A 11 3.83 22.66 -13.42
C GLU A 11 3.23 21.42 -14.07
N ILE A 12 1.94 21.48 -14.39
CA ILE A 12 1.22 20.38 -15.04
C ILE A 12 0.66 20.90 -16.36
N ARG A 13 1.09 20.28 -17.46
CA ARG A 13 0.59 20.60 -18.79
C ARG A 13 -0.65 19.77 -19.08
N VAL A 14 -1.71 20.45 -19.49
CA VAL A 14 -3.01 19.86 -19.82
C VAL A 14 -3.54 20.48 -21.10
N SER A 15 -4.39 19.75 -21.80
CA SER A 15 -5.16 20.27 -22.93
C SER A 15 -6.23 21.27 -22.47
N THR A 16 -6.78 22.02 -23.42
CA THR A 16 -7.85 23.00 -23.14
C THR A 16 -9.09 22.35 -22.53
N SER A 17 -9.49 21.18 -23.02
CA SER A 17 -10.67 20.44 -22.51
C SER A 17 -10.43 19.91 -21.10
N GLU A 18 -9.23 19.42 -20.79
CA GLU A 18 -8.85 19.00 -19.43
C GLU A 18 -8.84 20.19 -18.47
N LYS A 19 -8.29 21.33 -18.88
CA LYS A 19 -8.32 22.57 -18.08
C LYS A 19 -9.75 22.95 -17.73
N GLN A 20 -10.67 22.91 -18.70
CA GLN A 20 -12.07 23.26 -18.48
C GLN A 20 -12.75 22.30 -17.49
N LYS A 21 -12.52 20.99 -17.63
CA LYS A 21 -13.02 19.99 -16.68
C LYS A 21 -12.49 20.20 -15.26
N ILE A 22 -11.19 20.50 -15.11
CA ILE A 22 -10.60 20.76 -13.78
C ILE A 22 -11.21 22.02 -13.16
N GLN A 23 -11.46 23.06 -13.96
CA GLN A 23 -12.12 24.28 -13.49
C GLN A 23 -13.56 24.00 -13.04
N GLU A 24 -14.32 23.24 -13.82
CA GLU A 24 -15.69 22.85 -13.48
C GLU A 24 -15.74 22.04 -12.18
N LEU A 25 -14.87 21.03 -12.05
CA LEU A 25 -14.71 20.24 -10.82
C LEU A 25 -14.36 21.12 -9.61
N ALA A 26 -13.43 22.06 -9.78
CA ALA A 26 -13.05 22.98 -8.71
C ALA A 26 -14.25 23.85 -8.27
N SER A 27 -15.04 24.36 -9.22
CA SER A 27 -16.26 25.11 -8.94
C SER A 27 -17.32 24.27 -8.22
N GLN A 28 -17.56 23.03 -8.65
CA GLN A 28 -18.51 22.11 -8.02
C GLN A 28 -18.13 21.80 -6.56
N LEU A 29 -16.84 21.68 -6.27
CA LEU A 29 -16.32 21.38 -4.94
C LEU A 29 -16.13 22.63 -4.06
N GLY A 30 -16.32 23.85 -4.60
CA GLY A 30 -16.03 25.09 -3.90
C GLY A 30 -14.55 25.29 -3.57
N LEU A 31 -13.66 24.66 -4.32
CA LEU A 31 -12.21 24.66 -4.10
C LEU A 31 -11.48 25.50 -5.15
N SER A 32 -10.25 25.92 -4.86
CA SER A 32 -9.38 26.46 -5.90
C SER A 32 -8.90 25.34 -6.84
N VAL A 33 -8.57 25.68 -8.08
CA VAL A 33 -7.95 24.76 -9.04
C VAL A 33 -6.72 24.07 -8.42
N SER A 34 -5.87 24.83 -7.72
CA SER A 34 -4.67 24.26 -7.06
C SER A 34 -5.00 23.25 -5.96
N ALA A 35 -6.05 23.51 -5.17
CA ALA A 35 -6.47 22.61 -4.10
C ALA A 35 -7.07 21.32 -4.67
N THR A 36 -7.89 21.45 -5.71
CA THR A 36 -8.51 20.34 -6.42
C THR A 36 -7.46 19.41 -7.04
N VAL A 37 -6.50 19.98 -7.77
CA VAL A 37 -5.40 19.21 -8.37
C VAL A 37 -4.56 18.52 -7.30
N ARG A 38 -4.24 19.20 -6.20
CA ARG A 38 -3.50 18.59 -5.09
C ARG A 38 -4.26 17.42 -4.48
N GLN A 39 -5.57 17.56 -4.26
CA GLN A 39 -6.39 16.50 -3.70
C GLN A 39 -6.44 15.28 -4.63
N ILE A 40 -6.64 15.49 -5.94
CA ILE A 40 -6.61 14.42 -6.94
C ILE A 40 -5.27 13.69 -6.93
N LEU A 41 -4.15 14.43 -6.90
CA LEU A 41 -2.81 13.83 -6.88
C LEU A 41 -2.56 13.00 -5.62
N ILE A 42 -2.97 13.50 -4.45
CA ILE A 42 -2.85 12.77 -3.18
C ILE A 42 -3.71 11.51 -3.19
N GLN A 43 -4.98 11.62 -3.60
CA GLN A 43 -5.88 10.47 -3.68
C GLN A 43 -5.39 9.41 -4.66
N ARG A 44 -4.92 9.86 -5.83
CA ARG A 44 -4.34 8.97 -6.85
C ARG A 44 -3.09 8.27 -6.33
N HIS A 45 -2.17 9.00 -5.71
CA HIS A 45 -0.97 8.42 -5.10
C HIS A 45 -1.36 7.37 -4.06
N PHE A 46 -2.27 7.70 -3.13
CA PHE A 46 -2.74 6.76 -2.10
C PHE A 46 -3.34 5.49 -2.72
N PHE A 47 -4.17 5.63 -3.76
CA PHE A 47 -4.75 4.48 -4.46
C PHE A 47 -3.69 3.56 -5.09
N PHE A 48 -2.71 4.13 -5.82
CA PHE A 48 -1.63 3.34 -6.41
C PHE A 48 -0.73 2.69 -5.35
N SER A 49 -0.41 3.42 -4.28
CA SER A 49 0.36 2.87 -3.16
C SER A 49 -0.34 1.70 -2.49
N ASN A 50 -1.67 1.74 -2.30
CA ASN A 50 -2.40 0.62 -1.72
C ASN A 50 -2.41 -0.61 -2.65
N GLN A 51 -2.49 -0.41 -3.97
CA GLN A 51 -2.39 -1.53 -4.92
C GLN A 51 -1.01 -2.19 -4.88
N GLU A 52 0.06 -1.40 -4.84
CA GLU A 52 1.42 -1.92 -4.72
C GLU A 52 1.64 -2.63 -3.37
N LEU A 53 1.15 -2.05 -2.28
CA LEU A 53 1.22 -2.67 -0.95
C LEU A 53 0.47 -4.00 -0.92
N ASN A 54 -0.76 -4.07 -1.42
CA ASN A 54 -1.54 -5.30 -1.46
C ASN A 54 -0.87 -6.39 -2.33
N SER A 55 -0.21 -6.00 -3.42
CA SER A 55 0.59 -6.93 -4.23
C SER A 55 1.77 -7.50 -3.44
N VAL A 56 2.51 -6.65 -2.73
CA VAL A 56 3.65 -7.07 -1.91
C VAL A 56 3.20 -7.96 -0.75
N LEU A 57 2.12 -7.59 -0.04
CA LEU A 57 1.55 -8.41 1.04
C LEU A 57 1.12 -9.79 0.52
N GLY A 58 0.53 -9.84 -0.69
CA GLY A 58 0.22 -11.10 -1.37
C GLY A 58 1.43 -11.98 -1.61
N GLN A 59 2.52 -11.42 -2.13
CA GLN A 59 3.77 -12.17 -2.36
C GLN A 59 4.38 -12.70 -1.05
N ILE A 60 4.32 -11.91 0.03
CA ILE A 60 4.78 -12.35 1.36
C ILE A 60 3.92 -13.52 1.85
N ARG A 61 2.59 -13.44 1.70
CA ARG A 61 1.64 -14.50 2.08
C ARG A 61 1.96 -15.82 1.37
N ASP A 62 2.21 -15.77 0.06
CA ASP A 62 2.54 -16.95 -0.74
C ASP A 62 3.88 -17.56 -0.33
N THR A 63 4.86 -16.71 -0.02
CA THR A 63 6.17 -17.13 0.49
C THR A 63 6.04 -17.81 1.85
N LEU A 64 5.28 -17.22 2.79
CA LEU A 64 5.02 -17.81 4.11
C LEU A 64 4.27 -19.15 4.00
N SER A 65 3.34 -19.27 3.05
CA SER A 65 2.67 -20.54 2.76
C SER A 65 3.66 -21.63 2.33
N THR A 66 4.59 -21.28 1.44
CA THR A 66 5.65 -22.20 0.97
C THR A 66 6.60 -22.60 2.09
N ILE A 67 7.00 -21.66 2.96
CA ILE A 67 7.81 -21.94 4.15
C ILE A 67 7.06 -22.88 5.09
N SER A 68 5.79 -22.60 5.36
CA SER A 68 4.94 -23.42 6.24
C SER A 68 4.83 -24.86 5.72
N GLN A 69 4.64 -25.07 4.41
CA GLN A 69 4.66 -26.39 3.80
C GLN A 69 6.01 -27.11 3.97
N THR A 70 7.11 -26.39 3.77
CA THR A 70 8.46 -26.93 3.93
C THR A 70 8.72 -27.37 5.38
N LEU A 71 8.34 -26.54 6.35
CA LEU A 71 8.47 -26.85 7.78
C LEU A 71 7.61 -28.05 8.17
N ASN A 72 6.39 -28.16 7.64
CA ASN A 72 5.53 -29.33 7.88
C ASN A 72 6.17 -30.62 7.37
N ASN A 73 6.73 -30.60 6.16
CA ASN A 73 7.43 -31.75 5.59
C ASN A 73 8.65 -32.13 6.46
N LEU A 74 9.43 -31.15 6.92
CA LEU A 74 10.58 -31.42 7.79
C LEU A 74 10.18 -32.00 9.16
N ASN A 75 9.06 -31.55 9.74
CA ASN A 75 8.57 -32.07 11.02
C ASN A 75 8.04 -33.52 10.89
N THR A 76 7.54 -33.91 9.71
CA THR A 76 7.14 -35.32 9.47
C THR A 76 8.32 -36.29 9.37
N VAL A 77 9.51 -35.79 9.02
CA VAL A 77 10.72 -36.61 8.83
C VAL A 77 11.56 -36.71 10.10
N ASN A 78 11.45 -35.73 11.01
CA ASN A 78 12.30 -35.65 12.19
C ASN A 78 11.48 -35.44 13.46
N VAL A 79 11.56 -36.40 14.39
CA VAL A 79 10.81 -36.44 15.64
C VAL A 79 11.10 -35.19 16.46
N ASN A 80 10.12 -34.29 16.58
CA ASN A 80 10.08 -33.14 17.50
C ASN A 80 11.37 -32.30 17.54
N ASN A 81 11.74 -31.71 16.40
CA ASN A 81 12.75 -30.67 16.40
C ASN A 81 12.12 -29.36 16.92
N SER A 82 12.45 -28.97 18.15
CA SER A 82 11.95 -27.75 18.78
C SER A 82 12.17 -26.49 17.94
N THR A 83 13.23 -26.45 17.14
CA THR A 83 13.51 -25.34 16.21
C THR A 83 12.48 -25.30 15.07
N ILE A 84 12.07 -26.45 14.54
CA ILE A 84 11.03 -26.51 13.50
C ILE A 84 9.69 -26.06 14.07
N THR A 85 9.34 -26.51 15.28
CA THR A 85 8.12 -26.08 15.97
C THR A 85 8.11 -24.57 16.25
N GLN A 86 9.25 -24.00 16.64
CA GLN A 86 9.36 -22.55 16.82
C GLN A 86 9.17 -21.81 15.48
N LEU A 87 9.84 -22.25 14.41
CA LEU A 87 9.69 -21.63 13.09
C LEU A 87 8.24 -21.72 12.56
N GLN A 88 7.51 -22.80 12.85
CA GLN A 88 6.10 -22.91 12.51
C GLN A 88 5.25 -21.87 13.26
N THR A 89 5.57 -21.64 14.53
CA THR A 89 4.91 -20.61 15.36
C THR A 89 5.19 -19.22 14.79
N ASP A 90 6.47 -18.91 14.53
CA ASP A 90 6.88 -17.61 13.99
C ASP A 90 6.22 -17.33 12.62
N VAL A 91 6.14 -18.34 11.74
CA VAL A 91 5.46 -18.22 10.44
C VAL A 91 3.98 -17.96 10.60
N GLU A 92 3.32 -18.55 11.59
CA GLU A 92 1.90 -18.33 11.84
C GLU A 92 1.63 -16.93 12.41
N GLU A 93 2.49 -16.44 13.31
CA GLU A 93 2.45 -15.04 13.79
C GLU A 93 2.67 -14.03 12.65
N LEU A 94 3.58 -14.34 11.71
CA LEU A 94 3.80 -13.52 10.52
C LEU A 94 2.57 -13.50 9.60
N LYS A 95 1.92 -14.65 9.38
CA LYS A 95 0.67 -14.71 8.59
C LYS A 95 -0.44 -13.87 9.22
N GLN A 96 -0.61 -13.95 10.54
CA GLN A 96 -1.58 -13.12 11.26
C GLN A 96 -1.26 -11.62 11.14
N THR A 97 0.01 -11.27 11.24
CA THR A 97 0.48 -9.89 11.07
C THR A 97 0.18 -9.36 9.67
N ILE A 98 0.42 -10.17 8.63
CA ILE A 98 0.12 -9.81 7.24
C ILE A 98 -1.39 -9.64 7.04
N ALA A 99 -2.21 -10.56 7.56
CA ALA A 99 -3.67 -10.44 7.47
C ALA A 99 -4.18 -9.15 8.15
N ALA A 100 -3.65 -8.80 9.32
CA ALA A 100 -4.00 -7.55 10.02
C ALA A 100 -3.51 -6.29 9.29
N MET A 101 -2.46 -6.38 8.48
CA MET A 101 -2.04 -5.29 7.59
C MET A 101 -3.01 -5.15 6.41
N GLU A 102 -3.42 -6.26 5.78
CA GLU A 102 -4.37 -6.26 4.67
C GLU A 102 -5.74 -5.69 5.07
N GLU A 103 -6.18 -5.85 6.32
CA GLU A 103 -7.42 -5.23 6.81
C GLU A 103 -7.34 -3.70 6.98
N LYS A 104 -6.13 -3.14 7.06
CA LYS A 104 -5.91 -1.72 7.33
C LYS A 104 -5.70 -0.87 6.07
N PHE A 105 -5.50 -1.48 4.90
CA PHE A 105 -5.16 -0.81 3.64
C PHE A 105 -6.18 -1.09 2.53
#